data_AF-A0A841IV03-F1
#
_entry.id   AF-A0A841IV03-F1
#
_cell.length_a   1.000
_cell.length_b   1.000
_cell.length_c   1.000
_cell.angle_alpha   90.00
_cell.angle_beta   90.00
_cell.angle_gamma   90.00
#
_symmetry.space_group_name_H-M   'P 1'
#
loop_
_entity.id
_entity.type
_entity.pdbx_description
1 polymer ?
#
loop_
_entity_poly.entity_id
_entity_poly.type
_entity_poly.pdbx_seq_one_letter_code
_entity_poly.pdbx_strand_id
1 'polypeptide(L)'
;MFPQTRFLAVAVPVAAILMLSACSSQATEEDFTEILTANGVSQEHTRITGPDSEGMFIAVYEVNEGCELHISWDGGEKPVIVGAQADRYFHPAPETTYLEGFGADRMSQACEGEF
;
A
#
# COMPACT_ATOMS: atom_id res chain seq x y z
N MET A 1 26.50 36.97 60.27
CA MET A 1 25.04 36.82 60.11
C MET A 1 24.67 37.51 58.79
N PHE A 2 24.50 36.74 57.71
CA PHE A 2 24.02 37.24 56.42
C PHE A 2 22.88 36.34 55.98
N PRO A 3 21.65 36.86 55.84
CA PRO A 3 20.54 36.10 55.33
C PRO A 3 20.21 36.49 53.87
N GLN A 4 19.46 35.59 53.24
CA GLN A 4 18.56 35.79 52.09
C GLN A 4 19.21 35.64 50.70
N THR A 5 19.14 34.44 50.12
CA THR A 5 18.08 33.97 49.20
C THR A 5 17.89 34.84 47.97
N ARG A 6 18.17 34.26 46.80
CA ARG A 6 17.21 34.20 45.67
C ARG A 6 17.76 33.29 44.57
N PHE A 7 17.12 32.12 44.46
CA PHE A 7 17.08 31.31 43.25
C PHE A 7 16.48 32.16 42.12
N LEU A 8 17.16 32.21 40.97
CA LEU A 8 16.52 32.45 39.68
C LEU A 8 17.02 31.38 38.71
N ALA A 9 16.21 30.33 38.63
CA ALA A 9 16.23 29.40 37.52
C ALA A 9 15.81 30.17 36.26
N VAL A 10 16.65 30.14 35.23
CA VAL A 10 16.22 30.39 33.85
C VAL A 10 16.77 29.22 33.04
N ALA A 11 16.01 28.13 33.05
CA ALA A 11 16.15 27.09 32.04
C ALA A 11 15.53 27.67 30.76
N VAL A 12 16.37 27.92 29.75
CA VAL A 12 15.91 28.20 28.39
C VAL A 12 15.80 26.85 27.69
N PRO A 13 14.60 26.28 27.48
CA PRO A 13 14.47 25.20 26.51
C PRO A 13 14.60 25.85 25.14
N VAL A 14 15.76 25.67 24.49
CA VAL A 14 15.88 25.90 23.05
C VAL A 14 14.92 24.91 22.41
N ALA A 15 13.79 25.43 21.96
CA ALA A 15 12.82 24.68 21.17
C ALA A 15 13.55 24.13 19.95
N ALA A 16 13.77 22.81 19.93
CA ALA A 16 14.08 22.10 18.72
C ALA A 16 12.87 22.24 17.81
N ILE A 17 12.90 23.22 16.91
CA ILE A 17 12.00 23.29 15.76
C ILE A 17 12.41 22.11 14.89
N LEU A 18 11.77 20.96 15.14
CA LEU A 18 11.76 19.86 14.20
C LEU A 18 11.15 20.44 12.92
N MET A 19 12.02 20.69 11.94
CA MET A 19 11.62 20.85 10.56
C MET A 19 10.87 19.58 10.19
N LEU A 20 9.55 19.60 10.34
CA LEU A 20 8.64 18.74 9.60
C LEU A 20 8.80 19.17 8.15
N SER A 21 9.88 18.69 7.52
CA SER A 21 9.85 18.43 6.10
C SER A 21 8.59 17.60 5.90
N ALA A 22 7.58 18.23 5.33
CA ALA A 22 6.49 17.53 4.68
C ALA A 22 7.15 16.69 3.58
N CYS A 23 7.68 15.53 3.98
CA CYS A 23 7.99 14.46 3.08
C CYS A 23 6.65 14.15 2.43
N SER A 24 6.50 14.54 1.17
CA SER A 24 5.55 13.86 0.29
C SER A 24 5.78 12.38 0.54
N SER A 25 4.81 11.71 1.15
CA SER A 25 4.86 10.27 1.43
C SER A 25 5.03 9.60 0.08
N GLN A 26 6.28 9.26 -0.24
CA GLN A 26 6.60 8.54 -1.45
C GLN A 26 5.96 7.17 -1.30
N ALA A 27 5.19 6.74 -2.30
CA ALA A 27 4.55 5.44 -2.25
C ALA A 27 5.60 4.35 -2.05
N THR A 28 5.38 3.52 -1.04
CA THR A 28 6.26 2.42 -0.66
C THR A 28 5.60 1.07 -0.88
N GLU A 29 6.41 0.01 -0.94
CA GLU A 29 5.91 -1.37 -0.92
C GLU A 29 5.09 -1.67 0.34
N GLU A 30 5.46 -1.05 1.48
CA GLU A 30 4.74 -1.17 2.75
C GLU A 30 3.33 -0.58 2.65
N ASP A 31 3.20 0.63 2.10
CA ASP A 31 1.90 1.26 1.84
C ASP A 31 1.02 0.38 0.94
N PHE A 32 1.61 -0.19 -0.12
CA PHE A 32 0.87 -1.06 -1.03
C PHE A 32 0.40 -2.34 -0.32
N THR A 33 1.28 -2.92 0.50
CA THR A 33 1.00 -4.10 1.31
C THR A 33 -0.14 -3.85 2.30
N GLU A 34 -0.16 -2.69 2.95
CA GLU A 34 -1.26 -2.29 3.84
C GLU A 34 -2.58 -2.17 3.07
N ILE A 35 -2.58 -1.55 1.89
CA ILE A 35 -3.79 -1.41 1.06
C ILE A 35 -4.30 -2.79 0.61
N LEU A 36 -3.43 -3.68 0.15
CA LEU A 36 -3.78 -5.05 -0.25
C LEU A 36 -4.43 -5.80 0.92
N THR A 37 -3.79 -5.76 2.08
CA THR A 37 -4.28 -6.43 3.31
C THR A 37 -5.63 -5.86 3.75
N ALA A 38 -5.80 -4.53 3.71
CA ALA A 38 -7.06 -3.87 4.04
C ALA A 38 -8.22 -4.28 3.11
N ASN A 39 -7.92 -4.74 1.89
CA ASN A 39 -8.88 -5.25 0.92
C ASN A 39 -9.01 -6.79 0.93
N GLY A 40 -8.43 -7.47 1.93
CA GLY A 40 -8.56 -8.91 2.11
C GLY A 40 -7.59 -9.75 1.25
N VAL A 41 -6.60 -9.13 0.63
CA VAL A 41 -5.53 -9.82 -0.08
C VAL A 41 -4.48 -10.30 0.93
N SER A 42 -4.24 -11.62 0.99
CA SER A 42 -3.27 -12.19 1.92
C SER A 42 -1.84 -11.94 1.47
N GLN A 43 -1.00 -11.42 2.37
CA GLN A 43 0.43 -11.22 2.12
C GLN A 43 1.17 -12.53 1.86
N GLU A 44 0.78 -13.63 2.51
CA GLU A 44 1.45 -14.93 2.38
C GLU A 44 1.37 -15.50 0.95
N HIS A 45 0.35 -15.08 0.20
CA HIS A 45 0.09 -15.49 -1.18
C HIS A 45 0.34 -14.37 -2.18
N THR A 46 0.97 -13.27 -1.76
CA THR A 46 1.20 -12.10 -2.61
C THR A 46 2.69 -11.87 -2.83
N ARG A 47 3.05 -11.61 -4.09
CA ARG A 47 4.37 -11.17 -4.49
C ARG A 47 4.26 -9.76 -5.05
N ILE A 48 4.98 -8.81 -4.47
CA ILE A 48 5.02 -7.42 -4.93
C ILE A 48 6.34 -7.18 -5.68
N THR A 49 6.28 -6.44 -6.78
CA THR A 49 7.43 -5.94 -7.52
C THR A 49 7.26 -4.45 -7.80
N GLY A 50 8.38 -3.73 -7.94
CA GLY A 50 8.40 -2.30 -8.25
C GLY A 50 9.09 -1.46 -7.17
N PRO A 51 8.97 -0.12 -7.26
CA PRO A 51 8.35 0.59 -8.38
C PRO A 51 9.20 0.45 -9.66
N ASP A 52 8.54 0.40 -10.82
CA ASP A 52 9.23 0.46 -12.12
C ASP A 52 9.67 1.90 -12.47
N SER A 53 10.15 2.11 -13.70
CA SER A 53 10.59 3.44 -14.16
C SER A 53 9.46 4.49 -14.26
N GLU A 54 8.20 4.04 -14.26
CA GLU A 54 7.02 4.90 -14.28
C GLU A 54 6.44 5.11 -12.87
N GLY A 55 6.99 4.44 -11.85
CA GLY A 55 6.52 4.52 -10.47
C GLY A 55 5.48 3.46 -10.11
N MET A 56 5.25 2.46 -10.97
CA MET A 56 4.22 1.45 -10.76
C MET A 56 4.72 0.29 -9.90
N PHE A 57 3.96 -0.05 -8.88
CA PHE A 57 4.02 -1.33 -8.20
C PHE A 57 3.05 -2.32 -8.85
N ILE A 58 3.46 -3.58 -8.92
CA ILE A 58 2.64 -4.71 -9.35
C ILE A 58 2.60 -5.74 -8.22
N ALA A 59 1.41 -6.13 -7.79
CA ALA A 59 1.18 -7.26 -6.92
C ALA A 59 0.57 -8.41 -7.71
N VAL A 60 1.15 -9.60 -7.54
CA VAL A 60 0.62 -10.87 -8.04
C VAL A 60 0.12 -11.65 -6.84
N TYR A 61 -1.20 -11.83 -6.75
CA TYR A 61 -1.88 -12.53 -5.66
C TYR A 61 -2.37 -13.90 -6.14
N GLU A 62 -1.88 -14.97 -5.54
CA GLU A 62 -2.36 -16.33 -5.80
C GLU A 62 -3.71 -16.54 -5.11
N VAL A 63 -4.78 -16.55 -5.90
CA VAL A 63 -6.15 -16.76 -5.38
C VAL A 63 -6.36 -18.24 -5.07
N ASN A 64 -5.87 -19.11 -5.96
CA ASN A 64 -5.87 -20.57 -5.83
C ASN A 64 -4.80 -21.20 -6.73
N GLU A 65 -4.63 -22.52 -6.62
CA GLU A 65 -3.71 -23.27 -7.47
C GLU A 65 -4.11 -23.14 -8.95
N GLY A 66 -3.32 -22.38 -9.71
CA GLY A 66 -3.56 -22.16 -11.14
C GLY A 66 -4.26 -20.85 -11.48
N CYS A 67 -4.56 -19.98 -10.50
CA CYS A 67 -5.05 -18.63 -10.73
C CYS A 67 -4.28 -17.56 -9.94
N GLU A 68 -3.78 -16.56 -10.65
CA GLU A 68 -3.12 -15.38 -10.09
C GLU A 68 -3.84 -14.09 -10.50
N LEU A 69 -4.15 -13.22 -9.54
CA LEU A 69 -4.70 -11.88 -9.77
C LEU A 69 -3.57 -10.86 -9.86
N HIS A 70 -3.59 -10.00 -10.88
CA HIS A 70 -2.59 -8.95 -11.07
C HIS A 70 -3.19 -7.60 -10.68
N ILE A 71 -2.54 -6.90 -9.74
CA ILE A 71 -2.99 -5.63 -9.19
C ILE A 71 -1.88 -4.61 -9.40
N SER A 72 -2.19 -3.44 -9.96
CA SER A 72 -1.24 -2.34 -10.15
C SER A 72 -1.56 -1.16 -9.25
N TRP A 73 -0.53 -0.47 -8.78
CA TRP A 73 -0.68 0.74 -7.98
C TRP A 73 0.47 1.71 -8.24
N ASP A 74 0.14 2.98 -8.48
CA ASP A 74 1.07 4.07 -8.82
C ASP A 74 1.41 4.97 -7.63
N GLY A 75 0.97 4.60 -6.43
CA GLY A 75 1.01 5.49 -5.26
C GLY A 75 -0.21 6.40 -5.11
N GLY A 76 -1.19 6.29 -6.01
CA GLY A 76 -2.45 7.03 -5.96
C GLY A 76 -3.43 6.49 -4.91
N GLU A 77 -4.68 6.94 -5.01
CA GLU A 77 -5.70 6.61 -4.00
C GLU A 77 -6.14 5.13 -4.03
N LYS A 78 -6.18 4.52 -5.22
CA LYS A 78 -6.81 3.20 -5.40
C LYS A 78 -5.99 2.27 -6.30
N PRO A 79 -5.61 1.07 -5.82
CA PRO A 79 -5.08 0.03 -6.69
C PRO A 79 -6.12 -0.45 -7.69
N VAL A 80 -5.63 -0.85 -8.86
CA VAL A 80 -6.44 -1.33 -9.98
C VAL A 80 -6.12 -2.79 -10.24
N ILE A 81 -7.13 -3.61 -10.44
CA ILE A 81 -7.00 -4.98 -10.92
C ILE A 81 -6.75 -4.90 -12.42
N VAL A 82 -5.59 -5.39 -12.85
CA VAL A 82 -5.18 -5.43 -14.27
C VAL A 82 -5.82 -6.63 -14.96
N GLY A 83 -6.00 -7.72 -14.23
CA GLY A 83 -6.60 -8.95 -14.75
C GLY A 83 -6.25 -10.17 -13.90
N ALA A 84 -6.62 -11.34 -14.41
CA ALA A 84 -6.32 -12.62 -13.80
C ALA A 84 -5.61 -13.52 -14.81
N GLN A 85 -4.60 -14.24 -14.36
CA GLN A 85 -3.99 -15.33 -15.11
C GLN A 85 -4.58 -16.65 -14.64
N ALA A 86 -5.30 -17.36 -15.50
CA ALA A 86 -5.90 -18.66 -15.23
C ALA A 86 -5.70 -19.59 -16.45
N ASP A 87 -5.46 -20.88 -16.22
CA ASP A 87 -5.29 -21.88 -17.29
C ASP A 87 -4.26 -21.49 -18.38
N ARG A 88 -3.21 -20.75 -17.99
CA ARG A 88 -2.16 -20.17 -18.86
C ARG A 88 -2.61 -19.02 -19.76
N TYR A 89 -3.84 -18.55 -19.63
CA TYR A 89 -4.35 -17.38 -20.34
C TYR A 89 -4.47 -16.20 -19.38
N PHE A 90 -4.24 -15.01 -19.91
CA PHE A 90 -4.47 -13.76 -19.18
C PHE A 90 -5.82 -13.19 -19.59
N HIS A 91 -6.68 -13.00 -18.60
CA HIS A 91 -7.99 -12.37 -18.73
C HIS A 91 -7.86 -10.92 -18.23
N PRO A 92 -7.79 -9.93 -19.14
CA PRO A 92 -7.70 -8.54 -18.72
C PRO A 92 -8.99 -8.12 -18.02
N ALA A 93 -8.85 -7.42 -16.91
CA ALA A 93 -9.99 -6.77 -16.28
C ALA A 93 -10.46 -5.58 -17.16
N PRO A 94 -11.74 -5.18 -17.04
CA PRO A 94 -12.20 -3.91 -17.59
C PRO A 94 -11.32 -2.73 -17.16
N GLU A 95 -11.09 -1.77 -18.06
CA GLU A 95 -10.40 -0.53 -17.73
C GLU A 95 -11.21 0.17 -16.63
N THR A 96 -10.68 0.26 -15.41
CA THR A 96 -11.29 0.77 -14.14
C THR A 96 -11.86 -0.24 -13.12
N THR A 97 -11.41 -1.49 -13.12
CA THR A 97 -11.68 -2.39 -11.98
C THR A 97 -10.79 -2.05 -10.77
N TYR A 98 -11.33 -1.36 -9.77
CA TYR A 98 -10.60 -1.06 -8.53
C TYR A 98 -10.59 -2.26 -7.58
N LEU A 99 -9.53 -2.39 -6.79
CA LEU A 99 -9.43 -3.42 -5.76
C LEU A 99 -10.47 -3.23 -4.64
N GLU A 100 -10.81 -1.97 -4.35
CA GLU A 100 -11.80 -1.61 -3.34
C GLU A 100 -13.15 -2.26 -3.63
N GLY A 101 -13.62 -3.09 -2.70
CA GLY A 101 -14.91 -3.77 -2.83
C GLY A 101 -14.90 -4.99 -3.76
N PHE A 102 -13.74 -5.43 -4.25
CA PHE A 102 -13.63 -6.65 -5.04
C PHE A 102 -13.88 -7.89 -4.15
N GLY A 103 -13.25 -7.99 -2.97
CA GLY A 103 -13.53 -9.04 -1.99
C GLY A 103 -13.17 -10.46 -2.46
N ALA A 104 -13.01 -11.40 -1.52
CA ALA A 104 -12.52 -12.76 -1.84
C ALA A 104 -13.41 -13.52 -2.83
N ASP A 105 -14.74 -13.32 -2.77
CA ASP A 105 -15.69 -13.98 -3.66
C ASP A 105 -15.51 -13.53 -5.12
N ARG A 106 -15.28 -12.23 -5.39
CA ARG A 106 -15.05 -11.76 -6.77
C ARG A 106 -13.64 -12.04 -7.26
N MET A 107 -12.64 -12.11 -6.36
CA MET A 107 -11.29 -12.57 -6.73
C MET A 107 -11.34 -13.99 -7.30
N SER A 108 -12.19 -14.85 -6.71
CA SER A 108 -12.42 -16.20 -7.23
C SER A 108 -13.15 -16.19 -8.58
N GLN A 109 -14.13 -15.30 -8.78
CA GLN A 109 -14.84 -15.14 -10.05
C GLN A 109 -13.94 -14.60 -11.19
N ALA A 110 -12.99 -13.72 -10.86
CA ALA A 110 -12.01 -13.23 -11.82
C ALA A 110 -11.16 -14.35 -12.43
N CYS A 111 -10.94 -15.44 -11.68
CA CYS A 111 -10.28 -16.65 -12.18
C CYS A 111 -11.10 -17.42 -13.22
N GLU A 112 -12.42 -17.21 -13.27
CA GLU A 112 -13.33 -17.75 -14.27
C GLU A 112 -13.49 -16.77 -15.46
N GLY A 113 -12.78 -15.64 -15.44
CA GLY A 113 -12.85 -14.57 -16.43
C GLY A 113 -14.01 -13.60 -16.20
N GLU A 114 -14.64 -13.62 -15.03
CA GLU A 114 -15.76 -12.75 -14.67
C GLU A 114 -15.29 -11.58 -13.78
N PHE A 115 -15.47 -10.34 -14.26
CA PHE A 115 -15.07 -9.09 -13.58
C PHE A 115 -16.24 -8.14 -13.36
#